data_AF-A9UC88-F1
#
_entry.id   AF-A9UC88-F1
#
_cell.length_a   1.000
_cell.length_b   1.000
_cell.length_c   1.000
_cell.angle_alpha   90.00
_cell.angle_beta   90.00
_cell.angle_gamma   90.00
#
_symmetry.space_group_name_H-M   'P 1'
#
loop_
_entity.id
_entity.type
_entity.pdbx_description
1 polymer ?
#
loop_
_entity_poly.entity_id
_entity_poly.type
_entity_poly.pdbx_seq_one_letter_code
_entity_poly.pdbx_strand_id
1 'polypeptide(L)'
;RKLGMGYHVPAAFAVAILAYVTLVIIRPILLGAWGHGFPYGIFSHLDWVNNVGYAYGNFHYNPAHMIAITFFFTTCFALALHGSLVLSAVNTGKGNPIASPDHEDTYFRDLIGYSIGPLGIHRLGLLLALNAGLWSAICIVISGTIWFDQWSAWWDWWLELPWWADL
;
A
#
# COMPACT_ATOMS: atom_id res chain seq x y z
N ARG A 1 10.19 8.70 -24.84
CA ARG A 1 10.22 10.20 -25.01
C ARG A 1 11.66 10.71 -24.95
N LYS A 2 11.92 12.03 -25.10
CA LYS A 2 13.24 12.70 -25.27
C LYS A 2 14.50 11.98 -24.72
N LEU A 3 14.43 11.35 -23.54
CA LEU A 3 15.55 10.63 -22.88
C LEU A 3 15.71 9.14 -23.26
N GLY A 4 14.87 8.57 -24.12
CA GLY A 4 14.96 7.15 -24.51
C GLY A 4 14.59 6.12 -23.41
N MET A 5 14.12 6.57 -22.25
CA MET A 5 13.75 5.71 -21.12
C MET A 5 12.34 5.09 -21.24
N GLY A 6 12.11 4.00 -20.50
CA GLY A 6 10.79 3.38 -20.34
C GLY A 6 9.78 4.23 -19.56
N TYR A 7 8.51 3.80 -19.55
CA TYR A 7 7.37 4.57 -19.03
C TYR A 7 6.92 4.19 -17.60
N HIS A 8 7.76 3.49 -16.84
CA HIS A 8 7.42 3.01 -15.50
C HIS A 8 7.03 4.13 -14.53
N VAL A 9 7.74 5.28 -14.56
CA VAL A 9 7.47 6.41 -13.66
C VAL A 9 6.09 7.03 -13.88
N PRO A 10 5.69 7.47 -15.10
CA PRO A 10 4.34 7.99 -15.30
C PRO A 10 3.25 6.92 -15.11
N ALA A 11 3.54 5.65 -15.42
CA ALA A 11 2.61 4.56 -15.14
C ALA A 11 2.38 4.37 -13.63
N ALA A 12 3.43 4.45 -12.81
CA ALA A 12 3.32 4.41 -11.35
C ALA A 12 2.54 5.61 -10.80
N PHE A 13 2.81 6.81 -11.32
CA PHE A 13 2.09 8.02 -10.92
C PHE A 13 0.59 7.95 -11.22
N ALA A 14 0.18 7.25 -12.28
CA ALA A 14 -1.23 7.04 -12.59
C ALA A 14 -2.00 6.32 -11.47
N VAL A 15 -1.34 5.48 -10.66
CA VAL A 15 -1.99 4.84 -9.49
C VAL A 15 -2.32 5.86 -8.40
N ALA A 16 -1.47 6.86 -8.18
CA ALA A 16 -1.76 7.96 -7.25
C ALA A 16 -2.91 8.83 -7.75
N ILE A 17 -2.94 9.11 -9.07
CA ILE A 17 -4.07 9.82 -9.70
C ILE A 17 -5.36 8.99 -9.54
N LEU A 18 -5.31 7.68 -9.77
CA LEU A 18 -6.45 6.78 -9.58
C LEU A 18 -7.00 6.84 -8.15
N ALA A 19 -6.13 6.81 -7.13
CA ALA A 19 -6.56 6.92 -5.73
C ALA A 19 -7.29 8.25 -5.45
N TYR A 20 -6.74 9.37 -5.94
CA TYR A 20 -7.39 10.68 -5.83
C TYR A 20 -8.76 10.72 -6.55
N VAL A 21 -8.79 10.28 -7.82
CA VAL A 21 -10.01 10.21 -8.65
C VAL A 21 -11.05 9.30 -8.01
N THR A 22 -10.63 8.24 -7.33
CA THR A 22 -11.54 7.34 -6.61
C THR A 22 -12.31 8.07 -5.52
N LEU A 23 -11.62 8.92 -4.74
CA LEU A 23 -12.21 9.64 -3.62
C LEU A 23 -13.14 10.79 -4.05
N VAL A 24 -12.78 11.51 -5.11
CA VAL A 24 -13.48 12.75 -5.50
C VAL A 24 -14.41 12.60 -6.70
N ILE A 25 -14.30 11.50 -7.47
CA ILE A 25 -15.10 11.25 -8.67
C ILE A 25 -15.84 9.92 -8.58
N ILE A 26 -15.12 8.79 -8.53
CA ILE A 26 -15.73 7.46 -8.68
C ILE A 26 -16.68 7.15 -7.52
N ARG A 27 -16.20 7.20 -6.27
CA ARG A 27 -17.02 6.92 -5.10
C ARG A 27 -18.19 7.91 -4.95
N PRO A 28 -18.00 9.24 -5.10
CA PRO A 28 -19.13 10.18 -5.08
C PRO A 28 -20.20 9.91 -6.14
N ILE A 29 -19.82 9.52 -7.37
CA ILE A 29 -20.77 9.11 -8.42
C ILE A 29 -21.55 7.88 -7.98
N LEU A 30 -20.86 6.85 -7.47
CA LEU A 30 -21.52 5.61 -7.02
C LEU A 30 -22.46 5.84 -5.83
N LEU A 31 -22.19 6.83 -4.98
CA LEU A 31 -23.04 7.23 -3.87
C LEU A 31 -24.11 8.27 -4.25
N GLY A 32 -24.12 8.75 -5.50
CA GLY A 32 -25.13 9.66 -6.03
C GLY A 32 -24.99 11.13 -5.62
N ALA A 33 -23.90 11.53 -4.96
CA ALA A 33 -23.70 12.93 -4.54
C ALA A 33 -22.22 13.32 -4.42
N TRP A 34 -21.87 14.49 -4.95
CA TRP A 34 -20.52 15.07 -4.85
C TRP A 34 -20.07 15.36 -3.42
N GLY A 35 -21.02 15.56 -2.50
CA GLY A 35 -20.75 15.81 -1.07
C GLY A 35 -20.06 14.66 -0.34
N HIS A 36 -19.94 13.47 -0.96
CA HIS A 36 -19.14 12.37 -0.43
C HIS A 36 -17.64 12.51 -0.69
N GLY A 37 -17.21 13.41 -1.58
CA GLY A 37 -15.80 13.75 -1.77
C GLY A 37 -15.22 14.51 -0.56
N PHE A 38 -13.91 14.40 -0.36
CA PHE A 38 -13.25 15.09 0.75
C PHE A 38 -13.03 16.58 0.45
N PRO A 39 -13.07 17.46 1.48
CA PRO A 39 -12.83 18.89 1.31
C PRO A 39 -11.33 19.21 1.16
N TYR A 40 -11.00 20.24 0.38
CA TYR A 40 -9.61 20.69 0.22
C TYR A 40 -9.18 21.62 1.35
N GLY A 41 -8.73 21.04 2.46
CA GLY A 41 -8.15 21.78 3.58
C GLY A 41 -7.31 20.88 4.50
N ILE A 42 -6.27 21.46 5.12
CA ILE A 42 -5.28 20.70 5.91
C ILE A 42 -5.93 19.91 7.04
N PHE A 43 -6.85 20.51 7.80
CA PHE A 43 -7.54 19.80 8.90
C PHE A 43 -8.89 19.22 8.47
N SER A 44 -9.61 19.90 7.59
CA SER A 44 -10.95 19.45 7.16
C SER A 44 -10.93 18.12 6.40
N HIS A 45 -9.85 17.79 5.68
CA HIS A 45 -9.73 16.46 5.07
C HIS A 45 -9.49 15.37 6.13
N LEU A 46 -8.83 15.69 7.26
CA LEU A 46 -8.66 14.74 8.37
C LEU A 46 -9.99 14.51 9.09
N ASP A 47 -10.79 15.56 9.27
CA ASP A 47 -12.15 15.43 9.80
C ASP A 47 -13.01 14.53 8.89
N TRP A 48 -12.88 14.68 7.57
CA TRP A 48 -13.53 13.79 6.60
C TRP A 48 -13.05 12.34 6.74
N VAL A 49 -11.74 12.10 6.83
CA VAL A 49 -11.18 10.75 7.01
C VAL A 49 -11.74 10.10 8.28
N ASN A 50 -11.78 10.85 9.38
CA ASN A 50 -12.30 10.40 10.66
C ASN A 50 -13.79 10.03 10.56
N ASN A 51 -14.61 10.94 10.03
CA ASN A 51 -16.06 10.76 9.95
C ASN A 51 -16.44 9.63 8.98
N VAL A 52 -15.76 9.51 7.84
CA VAL A 52 -15.98 8.40 6.90
C VAL A 52 -15.54 7.08 7.51
N GLY A 53 -14.43 7.03 8.24
CA GLY A 53 -13.99 5.82 8.93
C GLY A 53 -15.02 5.34 9.95
N TYR A 54 -15.47 6.24 10.83
CA TYR A 54 -16.43 5.91 11.89
C TYR A 54 -17.87 5.66 11.41
N ALA A 55 -18.22 6.11 10.19
CA ALA A 55 -19.52 5.79 9.59
C ALA A 55 -19.74 4.27 9.42
N TYR A 56 -18.66 3.48 9.39
CA TYR A 56 -18.70 2.02 9.27
C TYR A 56 -18.14 1.32 10.51
N GLY A 57 -18.23 1.96 11.69
CA GLY A 57 -17.65 1.45 12.94
C GLY A 57 -16.13 1.61 12.98
N ASN A 58 -15.39 0.57 13.34
CA ASN A 58 -13.93 0.59 13.29
C ASN A 58 -13.45 0.18 11.89
N PHE A 59 -12.93 1.15 11.12
CA PHE A 59 -12.47 0.94 9.74
C PHE A 59 -11.27 -0.03 9.62
N HIS A 60 -10.62 -0.40 10.73
CA HIS A 60 -9.61 -1.46 10.73
C HIS A 60 -10.18 -2.81 10.29
N TYR A 61 -11.48 -3.07 10.44
CA TYR A 61 -12.09 -4.33 10.04
C TYR A 61 -12.34 -4.45 8.53
N ASN A 62 -12.14 -3.38 7.74
CA ASN A 62 -12.25 -3.48 6.29
C ASN A 62 -11.10 -4.36 5.75
N PRO A 63 -11.38 -5.53 5.14
CA PRO A 63 -10.33 -6.47 4.73
C PRO A 63 -9.42 -5.90 3.64
N ALA A 64 -9.96 -5.10 2.71
CA ALA A 64 -9.14 -4.43 1.69
C ALA A 64 -8.25 -3.35 2.31
N HIS A 65 -8.70 -2.68 3.38
CA HIS A 65 -7.90 -1.71 4.12
C HIS A 65 -6.75 -2.39 4.88
N MET A 66 -6.98 -3.58 5.46
CA MET A 66 -5.90 -4.39 6.06
C MET A 66 -4.80 -4.69 5.04
N ILE A 67 -5.17 -5.17 3.84
CA ILE A 67 -4.23 -5.46 2.75
C ILE A 67 -3.44 -4.19 2.36
N ALA A 68 -4.13 -3.06 2.19
CA ALA A 68 -3.48 -1.79 1.86
C ALA A 68 -2.44 -1.38 2.92
N ILE A 69 -2.79 -1.45 4.20
CA ILE A 69 -1.88 -1.16 5.31
C ILE A 69 -0.68 -2.11 5.31
N THR A 70 -0.89 -3.40 5.11
CA THR A 70 0.20 -4.37 5.00
C THR A 70 1.18 -3.97 3.90
N PHE A 71 0.69 -3.60 2.71
CA PHE A 71 1.56 -3.13 1.63
C PHE A 71 2.29 -1.83 1.97
N PHE A 72 1.66 -0.87 2.66
CA PHE A 72 2.34 0.34 3.14
C PHE A 72 3.48 0.01 4.10
N PHE A 73 3.21 -0.81 5.12
CA PHE A 73 4.22 -1.21 6.09
C PHE A 73 5.37 -1.98 5.43
N THR A 74 5.06 -2.95 4.57
CA THR A 74 6.08 -3.72 3.84
C THR A 74 6.86 -2.84 2.87
N THR A 75 6.25 -1.83 2.23
CA THR A 75 6.96 -0.87 1.37
C THR A 75 8.00 -0.08 2.17
N CYS A 76 7.61 0.49 3.32
CA CYS A 76 8.53 1.24 4.17
C CYS A 76 9.67 0.35 4.70
N PHE A 77 9.35 -0.88 5.10
CA PHE A 77 10.33 -1.87 5.53
C PHE A 77 11.34 -2.19 4.41
N ALA A 78 10.85 -2.53 3.22
CA ALA A 78 11.70 -2.84 2.07
C ALA A 78 12.54 -1.63 1.61
N LEU A 79 12.00 -0.42 1.68
CA LEU A 79 12.73 0.81 1.35
C LEU A 79 13.88 1.04 2.34
N ALA A 80 13.64 0.86 3.64
CA ALA A 80 14.67 1.01 4.66
C ALA A 80 15.80 -0.01 4.47
N LEU A 81 15.45 -1.27 4.21
CA LEU A 81 16.40 -2.33 3.91
C LEU A 81 17.21 -2.06 2.64
N HIS A 82 16.55 -1.64 1.56
CA HIS A 82 17.22 -1.38 0.29
C HIS A 82 18.22 -0.22 0.40
N GLY A 83 17.78 0.91 0.99
CA GLY A 83 18.65 2.07 1.17
C GLY A 83 19.83 1.77 2.08
N SER A 84 19.61 1.05 3.19
CA SER A 84 20.69 0.69 4.11
C SER A 84 21.69 -0.29 3.51
N LEU A 85 21.24 -1.25 2.70
CA LEU A 85 22.10 -2.23 2.02
C LEU A 85 23.04 -1.54 1.02
N VAL A 86 22.50 -0.70 0.15
CA VAL A 86 23.32 0.01 -0.85
C VAL A 86 24.29 0.95 -0.15
N LEU A 87 23.83 1.67 0.87
CA LEU A 87 24.70 2.56 1.64
C LEU A 87 25.80 1.81 2.39
N SER A 88 25.51 0.62 2.96
CA SER A 88 26.54 -0.17 3.64
C SER A 88 27.58 -0.71 2.66
N ALA A 89 27.17 -1.07 1.44
CA ALA A 89 28.08 -1.55 0.40
C ALA A 89 29.03 -0.46 -0.13
N VAL A 90 28.55 0.79 -0.26
CA VAL A 90 29.37 1.91 -0.76
C VAL A 90 30.10 2.69 0.34
N ASN A 91 29.74 2.51 1.62
CA ASN A 91 30.37 3.15 2.78
C ASN A 91 31.02 2.12 3.72
N THR A 92 32.00 1.36 3.23
CA THR A 92 32.67 0.27 3.97
C THR A 92 33.68 0.73 5.04
N GLY A 93 33.83 2.04 5.23
CA GLY A 93 34.78 2.64 6.17
C GLY A 93 36.08 3.12 5.50
N LYS A 94 36.82 3.99 6.22
CA LYS A 94 37.99 4.67 5.67
C LYS A 94 39.11 3.68 5.33
N GLY A 95 39.54 3.68 4.07
CA GLY A 95 40.63 2.82 3.58
C GLY A 95 40.18 1.44 3.12
N ASN A 96 38.89 1.09 3.28
CA ASN A 96 38.33 -0.14 2.75
C ASN A 96 37.83 0.06 1.30
N PRO A 97 37.95 -0.95 0.42
CA PRO A 97 37.35 -0.91 -0.90
C PRO A 97 35.81 -0.92 -0.80
N ILE A 98 35.13 -0.38 -1.81
CA ILE A 98 33.68 -0.49 -1.98
C ILE A 98 33.31 -1.96 -2.18
N ALA A 99 32.24 -2.41 -1.54
CA ALA A 99 31.75 -3.76 -1.68
C ALA A 99 31.03 -3.95 -3.02
N SER A 100 31.06 -5.17 -3.55
CA SER A 100 30.36 -5.53 -4.79
C SER A 100 28.90 -5.96 -4.53
N PRO A 101 28.05 -6.04 -5.56
CA PRO A 101 26.73 -6.65 -5.44
C PRO A 101 26.73 -8.09 -4.89
N ASP A 102 27.83 -8.84 -5.05
CA ASP A 102 27.95 -10.18 -4.44
C ASP A 102 27.97 -10.11 -2.91
N HIS A 103 28.50 -9.03 -2.33
CA HIS A 103 28.48 -8.80 -0.89
C HIS A 103 27.07 -8.44 -0.41
N GLU A 104 26.32 -7.66 -1.19
CA GLU A 104 24.91 -7.36 -0.90
C GLU A 104 24.06 -8.65 -0.85
N ASP A 105 24.26 -9.53 -1.84
CA ASP A 105 23.61 -10.84 -1.90
C ASP A 105 24.03 -11.74 -0.74
N THR A 106 25.33 -11.78 -0.42
CA THR A 106 25.86 -12.59 0.68
C THR A 106 25.27 -12.14 2.01
N TYR A 107 25.20 -10.84 2.27
CA TYR A 107 24.60 -10.31 3.50
C TYR A 107 23.16 -10.81 3.72
N PHE A 108 22.31 -10.73 2.69
CA PHE A 108 20.92 -11.17 2.80
C PHE A 108 20.77 -12.70 2.87
N ARG A 109 21.63 -13.44 2.16
CA ARG A 109 21.69 -14.91 2.26
C ARG A 109 22.12 -15.36 3.66
N ASP A 110 23.10 -14.69 4.27
CA ASP A 110 23.53 -14.99 5.63
C ASP A 110 22.46 -14.61 6.66
N LEU A 111 21.77 -13.49 6.46
CA LEU A 111 20.78 -12.97 7.42
C LEU A 111 19.47 -13.77 7.42
N ILE A 112 18.90 -14.06 6.25
CA ILE A 112 17.56 -14.66 6.10
C ILE A 112 17.51 -15.85 5.13
N GLY A 113 18.64 -16.33 4.62
CA GLY A 113 18.70 -17.45 3.67
C GLY A 113 18.29 -17.10 2.23
N TYR A 114 18.03 -15.83 1.92
CA TYR A 114 17.54 -15.41 0.60
C TYR A 114 17.95 -13.99 0.25
N SER A 115 18.41 -13.77 -0.99
CA SER A 115 18.55 -12.44 -1.59
C SER A 115 17.70 -12.36 -2.85
N ILE A 116 16.90 -11.28 -2.95
CA ILE A 116 16.08 -10.98 -4.12
C ILE A 116 16.89 -10.36 -5.28
N GLY A 117 18.14 -9.98 -5.00
CA GLY A 117 19.06 -9.37 -5.96
C GLY A 117 18.71 -7.92 -6.37
N PRO A 118 19.65 -7.24 -7.04
CA PRO A 118 19.56 -5.80 -7.30
C PRO A 118 18.42 -5.42 -8.24
N LEU A 119 18.13 -6.20 -9.29
CA LEU A 119 16.96 -5.92 -10.14
C LEU A 119 15.64 -6.24 -9.42
N GLY A 120 15.65 -7.31 -8.62
CA GLY A 120 14.46 -7.81 -7.93
C GLY A 120 13.94 -6.83 -6.89
N ILE A 121 14.82 -6.20 -6.11
CA ILE A 121 14.41 -5.24 -5.07
C ILE A 121 13.72 -3.99 -5.65
N HIS A 122 14.15 -3.50 -6.82
CA HIS A 122 13.48 -2.39 -7.50
C HIS A 122 12.09 -2.77 -8.03
N ARG A 123 11.95 -3.99 -8.57
CA ARG A 123 10.64 -4.53 -9.01
C ARG A 123 9.71 -4.74 -7.82
N LEU A 124 10.23 -5.29 -6.72
CA LEU A 124 9.48 -5.50 -5.49
C LEU A 124 9.01 -4.16 -4.91
N GLY A 125 9.89 -3.17 -4.79
CA GLY A 125 9.53 -1.84 -4.28
C GLY A 125 8.41 -1.19 -5.09
N LEU A 126 8.47 -1.28 -6.43
CA LEU A 126 7.40 -0.81 -7.30
C LEU A 126 6.09 -1.59 -7.05
N LEU A 127 6.15 -2.92 -7.04
CA LEU A 127 4.96 -3.77 -6.83
C LEU A 127 4.28 -3.45 -5.50
N LEU A 128 5.04 -3.39 -4.41
CA LEU A 128 4.52 -3.11 -3.07
C LEU A 128 3.86 -1.73 -3.02
N ALA A 129 4.53 -0.69 -3.52
CA ALA A 129 4.01 0.67 -3.49
C ALA A 129 2.75 0.86 -4.35
N LEU A 130 2.70 0.26 -5.54
CA LEU A 130 1.51 0.32 -6.39
C LEU A 130 0.33 -0.44 -5.78
N ASN A 131 0.57 -1.60 -5.15
CA ASN A 131 -0.48 -2.33 -4.45
C ASN A 131 -1.00 -1.56 -3.24
N ALA A 132 -0.15 -0.87 -2.47
CA ALA A 132 -0.61 -0.01 -1.39
C ALA A 132 -1.65 1.01 -1.87
N GLY A 133 -1.34 1.76 -2.94
CA GLY A 133 -2.27 2.73 -3.53
C GLY A 133 -3.52 2.10 -4.16
N LEU A 134 -3.39 0.98 -4.86
CA LEU A 134 -4.51 0.27 -5.48
C LEU A 134 -5.49 -0.26 -4.44
N TRP A 135 -5.01 -0.94 -3.40
CA TRP A 135 -5.86 -1.48 -2.35
C TRP A 135 -6.49 -0.38 -1.49
N SER A 136 -5.85 0.78 -1.34
CA SER A 136 -6.49 1.97 -0.74
C SER A 136 -7.66 2.49 -1.58
N ALA A 137 -7.55 2.50 -2.90
CA ALA A 137 -8.67 2.86 -3.78
C ALA A 137 -9.80 1.84 -3.68
N ILE A 138 -9.46 0.54 -3.65
CA ILE A 138 -10.45 -0.54 -3.50
C ILE A 138 -11.18 -0.44 -2.16
N CYS A 139 -10.46 -0.27 -1.04
CA CYS A 139 -11.09 -0.30 0.28
C CYS A 139 -12.11 0.82 0.48
N ILE A 140 -11.86 2.00 -0.09
CA ILE A 140 -12.77 3.13 0.03
C ILE A 140 -13.92 3.07 -0.97
N VAL A 141 -13.70 2.58 -2.20
CA VAL A 141 -14.76 2.50 -3.20
C VAL A 141 -15.84 1.50 -2.81
N ILE A 142 -15.48 0.38 -2.16
CA ILE A 142 -16.45 -0.62 -1.68
C ILE A 142 -17.22 -0.15 -0.43
N SER A 143 -16.66 0.81 0.32
CA SER A 143 -17.26 1.37 1.54
C SER A 143 -18.38 2.37 1.21
N GLY A 144 -19.61 1.95 1.47
CA GLY A 144 -20.85 2.68 1.17
C GLY A 144 -21.52 2.29 -0.13
N THR A 145 -20.88 1.45 -0.96
CA THR A 145 -21.44 1.04 -2.26
C THR A 145 -21.94 -0.39 -2.23
N ILE A 146 -21.05 -1.36 -2.06
CA ILE A 146 -21.39 -2.79 -1.95
C ILE A 146 -21.47 -3.25 -0.50
N TRP A 147 -20.79 -2.55 0.42
CA TRP A 147 -20.86 -2.78 1.86
C TRP A 147 -21.13 -1.46 2.57
N PHE A 148 -22.22 -1.39 3.32
CA PHE A 148 -22.69 -0.16 3.96
C PHE A 148 -22.97 -0.29 5.46
N ASP A 149 -22.68 -1.47 6.03
CA ASP A 149 -22.79 -1.75 7.47
C ASP A 149 -21.43 -1.62 8.18
N GLN A 150 -21.38 -1.96 9.48
CA GLN A 150 -20.13 -1.98 10.23
C GLN A 150 -19.17 -3.02 9.64
N TRP A 151 -17.92 -2.64 9.39
CA TRP A 151 -16.93 -3.55 8.80
C TRP A 151 -16.62 -4.78 9.67
N SER A 152 -16.85 -4.71 10.99
CA SER A 152 -16.67 -5.86 11.87
C SER A 152 -17.63 -7.00 11.53
N ALA A 153 -18.88 -6.70 11.19
CA ALA A 153 -19.88 -7.70 10.82
C ALA A 153 -19.57 -8.40 9.49
N TRP A 154 -18.68 -7.82 8.67
CA TRP A 154 -18.23 -8.50 7.45
C TRP A 154 -17.59 -9.85 7.77
N TRP A 155 -16.95 -10.01 8.94
CA TRP A 155 -16.25 -11.25 9.28
C TRP A 155 -17.16 -12.39 9.74
N ASP A 156 -18.44 -12.11 9.95
CA ASP A 156 -19.41 -13.11 10.41
C ASP A 156 -19.59 -14.24 9.38
N TRP A 157 -19.40 -13.98 8.07
CA TRP A 157 -19.48 -15.05 7.05
C TRP A 157 -18.50 -16.19 7.31
N TRP A 158 -17.34 -15.90 7.89
CA TRP A 158 -16.35 -16.91 8.24
C TRP A 158 -16.73 -17.63 9.53
N LEU A 159 -17.23 -16.89 10.53
CA LEU A 159 -17.67 -17.47 11.80
C LEU A 159 -18.88 -18.39 11.62
N GLU A 160 -19.78 -18.05 10.71
CA GLU A 160 -21.03 -18.76 10.43
C GLU A 160 -20.86 -19.90 9.42
N LEU A 161 -19.63 -20.34 9.13
CA LEU A 161 -19.43 -21.47 8.22
C LEU A 161 -20.02 -22.77 8.80
N PRO A 162 -20.75 -23.58 8.00
CA PRO A 162 -21.58 -24.68 8.51
C PRO A 162 -20.83 -25.80 9.26
N TRP A 163 -19.51 -25.90 9.08
CA TRP A 163 -18.70 -26.95 9.70
C TRP A 163 -18.15 -26.59 11.08
N TRP A 164 -18.33 -25.34 11.55
CA TRP A 164 -17.96 -24.95 12.91
C TRP A 164 -18.94 -24.01 13.62
N ALA A 165 -19.95 -23.46 12.93
CA ALA A 165 -20.86 -22.47 13.53
C ALA A 165 -21.60 -22.98 14.78
N ASP A 166 -21.85 -24.29 14.86
CA ASP A 166 -22.57 -24.95 15.96
C ASP A 166 -21.64 -25.71 16.95
N LEU A 167 -20.31 -25.53 16.87
CA LEU A 167 -19.35 -26.10 17.83
C LEU A 167 -19.36 -25.36 19.17
#